data_AF-A0A4Q4WI18-F1
#
_entry.id   AF-A0A4Q4WI18-F1
#
_cell.length_a   1.000
_cell.length_b   1.000
_cell.length_c   1.000
_cell.angle_alpha   90.00
_cell.angle_beta   90.00
_cell.angle_gamma   90.00
#
_symmetry.space_group_name_H-M   'P 1'
#
loop_
_entity.id
_entity.type
_entity.pdbx_description
1 polymer ?
#
loop_
_entity_poly.entity_id
_entity_poly.type
_entity_poly.pdbx_seq_one_letter_code
_entity_poly.pdbx_strand_id
1 'polypeptide(L)'
;MALKIDEANALEGKIDAIINNPQSIMTIQGGAIRRRLRDAGRKLSFAMEVRTDAIHRIAYPPMRAALARVGVDIRLFELLVASNGSSSSELALKTRVDIVLMSKYDVSSGLRPFAYVRQNDR
;
A
#
# COMPACT_ATOMS: atom_id res chain seq x y z
N MET A 1 -30.90 0.94 5.09
CA MET A 1 -30.92 0.62 3.66
C MET A 1 -29.88 -0.47 3.45
N ALA A 2 -30.30 -1.73 3.35
CA ALA A 2 -29.38 -2.84 3.13
C ALA A 2 -28.92 -2.79 1.67
N LEU A 3 -27.61 -2.73 1.45
CA LEU A 3 -27.03 -2.88 0.12
C LEU A 3 -27.30 -4.32 -0.32
N LYS A 4 -27.89 -4.50 -1.51
CA LYS A 4 -28.16 -5.85 -2.01
C LYS A 4 -26.81 -6.53 -2.32
N ILE A 5 -26.70 -7.82 -2.03
CA ILE A 5 -25.46 -8.60 -2.24
C ILE A 5 -24.95 -8.45 -3.68
N ASP A 6 -25.87 -8.42 -4.66
CA ASP A 6 -25.54 -8.24 -6.07
C ASP A 6 -24.89 -6.89 -6.38
N GLU A 7 -25.33 -5.81 -5.72
CA GLU A 7 -24.76 -4.47 -5.88
C GLU A 7 -23.37 -4.40 -5.24
N ALA A 8 -23.14 -5.11 -4.13
CA ALA A 8 -21.85 -5.21 -3.47
C ALA A 8 -20.83 -5.97 -4.35
N ASN A 9 -21.23 -7.11 -4.91
CA ASN A 9 -20.39 -7.90 -5.82
C ASN A 9 -20.06 -7.13 -7.11
N ALA A 10 -21.04 -6.39 -7.66
CA ALA A 10 -20.80 -5.54 -8.83
C ALA A 10 -19.84 -4.38 -8.53
N LEU A 11 -19.85 -3.84 -7.31
CA LEU A 11 -18.92 -2.81 -6.87
C LEU A 11 -17.51 -3.37 -6.66
N GLU A 12 -17.39 -4.54 -6.03
CA GLU A 12 -16.12 -5.26 -5.86
C GLU A 12 -15.45 -5.49 -7.22
N GLY A 13 -16.15 -6.10 -8.18
CA GLY A 13 -15.58 -6.36 -9.51
C GLY A 13 -15.11 -5.10 -10.24
N LYS A 14 -15.76 -3.95 -10.02
CA LYS A 14 -15.31 -2.66 -10.56
C LYS A 14 -14.05 -2.16 -9.85
N ILE A 15 -13.97 -2.31 -8.53
CA ILE A 15 -12.78 -1.94 -7.75
C ILE A 15 -11.59 -2.79 -8.20
N ASP A 16 -11.77 -4.10 -8.38
CA ASP A 16 -10.71 -5.00 -8.82
C ASP A 16 -10.21 -4.68 -10.23
N ALA A 17 -11.13 -4.38 -11.16
CA ALA A 17 -10.76 -3.95 -12.50
C ALA A 17 -9.87 -2.69 -12.46
N ILE A 18 -10.15 -1.76 -11.54
CA ILE A 18 -9.37 -0.53 -11.36
C ILE A 18 -8.01 -0.81 -10.71
N ILE A 19 -7.96 -1.71 -9.72
CA ILE A 19 -6.71 -2.11 -9.05
C ILE A 19 -5.77 -2.81 -10.04
N ASN A 20 -6.31 -3.68 -10.90
CA ASN A 20 -5.55 -4.41 -11.89
C ASN A 20 -5.08 -3.53 -13.04
N ASN A 21 -5.83 -2.48 -13.40
CA ASN A 21 -5.43 -1.50 -14.41
C ASN A 21 -5.60 -0.05 -13.92
N PRO A 22 -4.70 0.47 -13.07
CA PRO A 22 -4.81 1.83 -12.55
C PRO A 22 -4.71 2.91 -13.63
N GLN A 23 -4.04 2.59 -14.75
CA GLN A 23 -3.87 3.51 -15.88
C GLN A 23 -5.22 3.84 -16.55
N SER A 24 -6.21 2.95 -16.46
CA SER A 24 -7.58 3.19 -16.94
C SER A 24 -8.25 4.42 -16.32
N ILE A 25 -7.84 4.80 -15.10
CA ILE A 25 -8.32 6.00 -14.40
C ILE A 25 -7.35 7.17 -14.56
N MET A 26 -6.07 6.91 -14.80
CA MET A 26 -5.07 7.96 -15.01
C MET A 26 -5.30 8.73 -16.32
N THR A 27 -5.88 8.09 -17.34
CA THR A 27 -6.28 8.69 -18.62
C THR A 27 -7.50 9.59 -18.53
N ILE A 28 -8.31 9.49 -17.47
CA ILE A 28 -9.45 10.37 -17.24
C ILE A 28 -8.90 11.78 -16.93
N GLN A 29 -9.09 12.71 -17.88
CA GLN A 29 -8.71 14.11 -17.75
C GLN A 29 -9.56 14.80 -16.69
N GLY A 30 -9.18 14.64 -15.43
CA GLY A 30 -9.87 15.23 -14.31
C GLY A 30 -9.23 14.81 -13.00
N GLY A 31 -8.23 15.56 -12.53
CA GLY A 31 -7.64 15.35 -11.20
C GLY A 31 -8.69 15.34 -10.07
N ALA A 32 -9.81 16.02 -10.28
CA ALA A 32 -10.96 16.02 -9.39
C ALA A 32 -11.62 14.63 -9.23
N ILE A 33 -11.79 13.86 -10.31
CA ILE A 33 -12.42 12.53 -10.26
C ILE A 33 -11.52 11.57 -9.48
N ARG A 34 -10.20 11.63 -9.72
CA ARG A 34 -9.23 10.81 -8.98
C ARG A 34 -9.22 11.11 -7.48
N ARG A 35 -9.29 12.40 -7.11
CA ARG A 35 -9.39 12.82 -5.70
C ARG A 35 -10.69 12.30 -5.07
N ARG A 36 -11.84 12.50 -5.74
CA ARG A 36 -13.13 12.02 -5.24
C ARG A 36 -13.17 10.51 -5.08
N LEU A 37 -12.60 9.76 -6.01
CA LEU A 37 -12.54 8.30 -5.91
C LEU A 37 -11.65 7.86 -4.74
N ARG A 38 -10.49 8.51 -4.55
CA ARG A 38 -9.62 8.27 -3.41
C ARG A 38 -10.32 8.57 -2.08
N ASP A 39 -11.03 9.68 -2.01
CA ASP A 39 -11.78 10.07 -0.81
C ASP A 39 -12.93 9.11 -0.52
N ALA A 40 -13.64 8.67 -1.56
CA ALA A 40 -14.71 7.67 -1.44
C ALA A 40 -14.16 6.32 -0.94
N GLY A 41 -13.06 5.83 -1.53
CA GLY A 41 -12.41 4.59 -1.08
C GLY A 41 -11.91 4.68 0.35
N ARG A 42 -11.34 5.83 0.75
CA ARG A 42 -10.92 6.06 2.14
C ARG A 42 -12.10 6.04 3.12
N LYS A 43 -13.21 6.69 2.76
CA LYS A 43 -14.43 6.68 3.57
C LYS A 43 -15.04 5.28 3.67
N LEU A 44 -15.06 4.52 2.58
CA LEU A 44 -15.53 3.14 2.57
C LEU A 44 -14.67 2.26 3.46
N SER A 45 -13.34 2.38 3.36
CA SER A 45 -12.41 1.67 4.24
C SER A 45 -12.67 1.97 5.72
N PHE A 46 -12.87 3.24 6.09
CA PHE A 46 -13.20 3.61 7.48
C PHE A 46 -14.57 3.11 7.94
N ALA A 47 -15.56 3.06 7.05
CA ALA A 47 -16.89 2.55 7.38
C ALA A 47 -16.90 1.03 7.60
N MET A 48 -15.94 0.32 7.00
CA MET A 48 -15.78 -1.14 7.11
C MET A 48 -14.74 -1.57 8.16
N GLU A 49 -14.02 -0.62 8.78
CA GLU A 49 -13.05 -0.92 9.85
C GLU A 49 -13.75 -1.55 11.08
N VAL A 50 -13.20 -2.65 11.58
CA VAL A 50 -13.54 -3.16 12.90
C VAL A 50 -12.79 -2.33 13.96
N ARG A 51 -13.30 -2.25 15.19
CA ARG A 51 -12.67 -1.45 16.28
C ARG A 51 -11.17 -1.72 16.48
N THR A 52 -10.73 -2.96 16.25
CA THR A 52 -9.32 -3.36 16.31
C THR A 52 -8.47 -2.74 15.21
N ASP A 53 -9.03 -2.56 14.02
CA ASP A 53 -8.33 -1.99 12.85
C ASP A 53 -8.09 -0.50 13.03
N ALA A 54 -9.05 0.20 13.66
CA ALA A 54 -8.93 1.62 13.98
C ALA A 54 -7.74 1.89 14.93
N ILE A 55 -7.47 1.01 15.90
CA ILE A 55 -6.33 1.13 16.81
C ILE A 55 -5.02 1.03 16.01
N HIS A 56 -4.90 0.03 15.14
CA HIS A 56 -3.72 -0.12 14.28
C HIS A 56 -3.53 1.06 13.33
N ARG A 57 -4.62 1.64 12.82
CA ARG A 57 -4.58 2.85 12.00
C ARG A 57 -4.10 4.08 12.77
N ILE A 58 -4.38 4.20 14.06
CA ILE A 58 -3.99 5.37 14.86
C ILE A 58 -2.60 5.20 15.48
N ALA A 59 -2.26 4.01 15.96
CA ALA A 59 -1.05 3.77 16.75
C ALA A 59 0.21 3.58 15.88
N TYR A 60 0.09 2.97 14.71
CA TYR A 60 1.26 2.63 13.87
C TYR A 60 1.75 3.69 12.87
N PRO A 61 0.99 4.73 12.44
CA PRO A 61 1.52 5.74 11.53
C PRO A 61 2.81 6.45 12.01
N PRO A 62 2.97 6.84 13.28
CA PRO A 62 4.22 7.45 13.75
C PRO A 62 5.43 6.52 13.55
N MET A 63 5.27 5.23 13.89
CA MET A 63 6.30 4.22 13.66
C MET A 63 6.60 4.06 12.17
N ARG A 64 5.58 4.00 11.31
CA ARG A 64 5.76 3.92 9.85
C ARG A 64 6.48 5.13 9.27
N ALA A 65 6.22 6.33 9.81
CA ALA A 65 6.93 7.54 9.39
C ALA A 65 8.42 7.50 9.77
N ALA A 66 8.74 7.03 10.98
CA ALA A 66 10.13 6.83 11.40
C ALA A 66 10.85 5.78 10.52
N LEU A 67 10.18 4.66 10.22
CA LEU A 67 10.72 3.63 9.32
C LEU A 67 10.92 4.16 7.89
N ALA A 68 9.99 4.97 7.38
CA ALA A 68 10.15 5.61 6.08
C ALA A 68 11.38 6.53 6.05
N ARG A 69 11.64 7.25 7.15
CA ARG A 69 12.84 8.09 7.26
C ARG A 69 14.13 7.27 7.18
N VAL A 70 14.22 6.18 7.95
CA VAL A 70 15.37 5.27 7.87
C VAL A 70 15.52 4.70 6.47
N GLY A 71 14.42 4.35 5.80
CA GLY A 71 14.42 3.90 4.41
C GLY A 71 15.00 4.92 3.42
N VAL A 72 14.76 6.22 3.64
CA VAL A 72 15.41 7.30 2.87
C VAL A 72 16.90 7.37 3.17
N ASP A 73 17.28 7.35 4.46
CA ASP A 73 18.67 7.48 4.88
C ASP A 73 19.55 6.33 4.35
N ILE A 74 19.01 5.11 4.23
CA ILE A 74 19.71 3.95 3.64
C ILE A 74 19.50 3.79 2.13
N ARG A 75 18.83 4.74 1.48
CA ARG A 75 18.51 4.71 0.03
C ARG A 75 17.73 3.46 -0.40
N LEU A 76 16.92 2.89 0.49
CA LEU A 76 16.14 1.67 0.26
C LEU A 76 15.19 1.83 -0.94
N PHE A 77 14.49 2.97 -1.03
CA PHE A 77 13.50 3.22 -2.07
C PHE A 77 14.14 3.33 -3.46
N GLU A 78 15.35 3.89 -3.57
CA GLU A 78 16.08 3.97 -4.83
C GLU A 78 16.49 2.57 -5.32
N LEU A 79 16.96 1.73 -4.39
CA LEU A 79 17.32 0.35 -4.69
C LEU A 79 16.12 -0.47 -5.15
N LEU A 80 14.97 -0.31 -4.49
CA LEU A 80 13.71 -1.00 -4.84
C LEU A 80 13.19 -0.62 -6.23
N VAL A 81 13.30 0.67 -6.60
CA VAL A 81 12.90 1.16 -7.93
C VAL A 81 13.85 0.63 -9.00
N ALA A 82 15.16 0.62 -8.73
CA ALA A 82 16.15 0.16 -9.69
C ALA A 82 16.11 -1.36 -9.93
N SER A 83 15.73 -2.16 -8.93
CA SER A 83 15.72 -3.62 -9.03
C SER A 83 14.36 -4.24 -9.40
N ASN A 84 13.31 -3.44 -9.61
CA ASN A 84 11.95 -3.92 -9.91
C ASN A 84 11.45 -4.99 -8.90
N GLY A 85 11.79 -4.79 -7.62
CA GLY A 85 11.62 -5.74 -6.54
C GLY A 85 12.91 -6.52 -6.26
N SER A 86 13.48 -6.34 -5.07
CA SER A 86 14.60 -7.14 -4.56
C SER A 86 14.16 -7.92 -3.33
N SER A 87 14.74 -9.10 -3.14
CA SER A 87 14.53 -9.90 -1.93
C SER A 87 15.12 -9.19 -0.69
N SER A 88 14.57 -9.47 0.50
CA SER A 88 15.11 -9.02 1.80
C SER A 88 16.62 -9.19 1.91
N SER A 89 17.15 -10.33 1.48
CA SER A 89 18.58 -10.66 1.57
C SER A 89 19.43 -9.79 0.65
N GLU A 90 18.98 -9.55 -0.58
CA GLU A 90 19.65 -8.64 -1.52
C GLU A 90 19.67 -7.20 -1.01
N LEU A 91 18.57 -6.74 -0.42
CA LEU A 91 18.47 -5.40 0.14
C LEU A 91 19.40 -5.25 1.35
N ALA A 92 19.40 -6.23 2.26
CA ALA A 92 20.27 -6.25 3.43
C ALA A 92 21.76 -6.16 3.04
N LEU A 93 22.16 -6.92 2.01
CA LEU A 93 23.53 -6.88 1.49
C LEU A 93 23.89 -5.51 0.89
N LYS A 94 22.97 -4.90 0.12
CA LYS A 94 23.21 -3.61 -0.55
C LYS A 94 23.20 -2.43 0.43
N THR A 95 22.34 -2.45 1.43
CA THR A 95 22.22 -1.37 2.42
C THR A 95 23.12 -1.58 3.64
N ARG A 96 23.77 -2.75 3.76
CA ARG A 96 24.55 -3.17 4.94
C ARG A 96 23.75 -3.10 6.24
N VAL A 97 22.45 -3.38 6.13
CA VAL A 97 21.54 -3.46 7.27
C VAL A 97 21.37 -4.93 7.61
N ASP A 98 21.31 -5.23 8.91
CA ASP A 98 21.05 -6.58 9.40
C ASP A 98 19.79 -7.19 8.74
N ILE A 99 19.86 -8.46 8.36
CA ILE A 99 18.79 -9.12 7.60
C ILE A 99 17.49 -9.25 8.39
N VAL A 100 17.56 -9.39 9.72
CA VAL A 100 16.36 -9.44 10.59
C VAL A 100 15.73 -8.05 10.66
N LEU A 101 16.55 -7.00 10.71
CA LEU A 101 16.06 -5.64 10.64
C LEU A 101 15.48 -5.34 9.25
N MET A 102 16.13 -5.78 8.17
CA MET A 102 15.63 -5.64 6.79
C MET A 102 14.33 -6.42 6.56
N SER A 103 14.16 -7.59 7.17
CA SER A 103 12.91 -8.36 7.12
C SER A 103 11.71 -7.63 7.74
N LYS A 104 11.96 -6.74 8.72
CA LYS A 104 10.94 -5.85 9.29
C LYS A 104 10.63 -4.65 8.38
N TYR A 105 11.57 -4.28 7.50
CA TYR A 105 11.36 -3.34 6.40
C TYR A 105 10.78 -4.00 5.16
N ASP A 106 10.96 -5.31 5.02
CA ASP A 106 10.49 -6.07 3.88
C ASP A 106 8.98 -6.00 3.82
N VAL A 107 8.54 -5.99 2.59
CA VAL A 107 7.20 -5.71 2.10
C VAL A 107 6.18 -6.65 2.74
N SER A 108 6.53 -7.70 3.49
CA SER A 108 5.59 -8.62 4.15
C SER A 108 4.93 -8.10 5.42
N SER A 109 5.52 -7.18 6.20
CA SER A 109 5.01 -6.91 7.57
C SER A 109 4.83 -5.43 7.97
N GLY A 110 5.63 -4.49 7.45
CA GLY A 110 5.59 -3.08 7.89
C GLY A 110 4.93 -2.09 6.92
N LEU A 111 5.06 -2.33 5.61
CA LEU A 111 4.77 -1.34 4.56
C LEU A 111 3.61 -1.72 3.60
N ARG A 112 3.00 -2.92 3.73
CA ARG A 112 1.84 -3.33 2.89
C ARG A 112 0.62 -2.44 2.95
N PRO A 113 0.19 -1.90 4.11
CA PRO A 113 -1.17 -1.36 4.16
C PRO A 113 -1.35 -0.07 3.35
N PHE A 114 -0.26 0.54 2.84
CA PHE A 114 -0.32 1.74 2.03
C PHE A 114 0.75 1.76 0.90
N ALA A 115 0.70 0.76 0.01
CA ALA A 115 1.11 0.90 -1.39
C ALA A 115 2.48 1.56 -1.70
N TYR A 116 3.56 1.18 -1.02
CA TYR A 116 4.91 1.64 -1.40
C TYR A 116 5.72 0.63 -2.23
N VAL A 117 5.38 -0.66 -2.19
CA VAL A 117 6.12 -1.68 -2.96
C VAL A 117 5.16 -2.72 -3.50
N ARG A 118 5.21 -2.94 -4.82
CA ARG A 118 4.47 -3.99 -5.52
C ARG A 118 5.32 -5.25 -5.48
N GLN A 119 4.80 -6.35 -4.95
CA GLN A 119 5.43 -7.65 -5.11
C GLN A 119 4.95 -8.22 -6.44
N ASN A 120 5.87 -8.50 -7.37
CA ASN A 120 5.55 -9.37 -8.50
C ASN A 120 5.61 -10.80 -7.94
N ASP A 121 4.45 -11.43 -7.84
CA ASP A 121 4.35 -12.85 -7.53
C ASP A 121 5.11 -13.63 -8.62
N ARG A 122 6.08 -14.44 -8.19
CA ARG A 122 6.65 -15.54 -8.95
C ARG A 122 6.22 -16.83 -8.30
#